data_AF-A0A5R2NDI7-F1
#
_entry.id   AF-A0A5R2NDI7-F1
#
_cell.length_a   1.000
_cell.length_b   1.000
_cell.length_c   1.000
_cell.angle_alpha   90.00
_cell.angle_beta   90.00
_cell.angle_gamma   90.00
#
_symmetry.space_group_name_H-M   'P 1'
#
loop_
_entity.id
_entity.type
_entity.pdbx_description
1 polymer ?
#
loop_
_entity_poly.entity_id
_entity_poly.type
_entity_poly.pdbx_seq_one_letter_code
_entity_poly.pdbx_strand_id
1 'polypeptide(L)'
;MATVEPGIARHYEISGLEERIIAALADTGVDVAHLRAGDLEAVDEFHIGGVAATRDLISQLGLKPGARLLDIGSGIGGPAAFVANNAGVDVPD
;
A
#
# COMPACT_ATOMS: atom_id res chain seq x y z
N MET A 1 -21.79 5.17 11.84
CA MET A 1 -20.38 4.99 12.27
C MET A 1 -20.36 3.87 13.28
N ALA A 2 -19.79 2.72 12.93
CA ALA A 2 -19.56 1.66 13.89
C ALA A 2 -18.45 2.12 14.84
N THR A 3 -18.76 2.23 16.12
CA THR A 3 -17.76 2.56 17.15
C THR A 3 -16.83 1.35 17.25
N VAL A 4 -15.56 1.51 16.90
CA VAL A 4 -14.55 0.47 17.10
C VAL A 4 -14.51 0.14 18.59
N GLU A 5 -14.64 -1.13 18.95
CA GLU A 5 -14.58 -1.56 20.35
C GLU A 5 -13.24 -1.11 20.97
N PRO A 6 -13.23 -0.45 22.14
CA PRO A 6 -12.02 0.16 22.71
C PRO A 6 -10.85 -0.82 22.87
N GLY A 7 -11.16 -2.10 23.12
CA GLY A 7 -10.17 -3.18 23.23
C GLY A 7 -9.48 -3.51 21.92
N ILE A 8 -10.21 -3.46 20.79
CA ILE A 8 -9.65 -3.69 19.45
C ILE A 8 -8.78 -2.50 19.04
N ALA A 9 -9.28 -1.27 19.24
CA ALA A 9 -8.50 -0.06 18.94
C ALA A 9 -7.16 -0.05 19.67
N ARG A 10 -7.16 -0.36 20.97
CA ARG A 10 -5.93 -0.43 21.78
C ARG A 10 -4.97 -1.56 21.36
N HIS A 11 -5.48 -2.66 20.80
CA HIS A 11 -4.63 -3.77 20.33
C HIS A 11 -3.84 -3.38 19.07
N TYR A 12 -4.43 -2.55 18.21
CA TYR A 12 -3.80 -2.03 16.99
C TYR A 12 -3.16 -0.64 17.17
N GLU A 13 -3.26 -0.06 18.36
CA GLU A 13 -2.62 1.21 18.69
C GLU A 13 -1.11 1.01 18.84
N ILE A 14 -0.36 1.39 17.80
CA ILE A 14 1.09 1.41 17.82
C ILE A 14 1.54 2.87 17.86
N SER A 15 1.89 3.35 19.05
CA SER A 15 2.44 4.70 19.20
C SER A 15 3.78 4.82 18.48
N GLY A 16 3.91 5.88 17.68
CA GLY A 16 5.13 6.21 16.96
C GLY A 16 5.42 5.29 15.75
N LEU A 17 4.39 4.68 15.15
CA LEU A 17 4.56 3.77 14.02
C LEU A 17 5.16 4.47 12.79
N GLU A 18 4.70 5.67 12.48
CA GLU A 18 5.20 6.48 11.36
C GLU A 18 6.70 6.74 11.51
N GLU A 19 7.14 7.24 12.66
CA GLU A 19 8.55 7.54 12.93
C GLU A 19 9.42 6.28 12.83
N ARG A 20 8.91 5.12 13.25
CA ARG A 20 9.61 3.84 13.12
C ARG A 20 9.75 3.41 11.66
N ILE A 21 8.71 3.59 10.85
CA ILE A 21 8.74 3.28 9.42
C ILE A 21 9.75 4.21 8.72
N ILE A 22 9.69 5.51 8.98
CA ILE A 22 10.63 6.50 8.41
C ILE A 22 12.07 6.20 8.81
N ALA A 23 12.33 5.88 10.08
CA ALA A 23 13.66 5.52 10.54
C ALA A 23 14.19 4.25 9.85
N ALA A 24 13.36 3.21 9.73
CA ALA A 24 13.74 1.97 9.05
C ALA A 24 14.04 2.20 7.55
N LEU A 25 13.28 3.06 6.87
CA LEU A 25 13.55 3.46 5.49
C LEU A 25 14.87 4.23 5.36
N ALA A 26 15.14 5.17 6.26
CA ALA A 26 16.40 5.90 6.28
C ALA A 26 17.60 4.96 6.49
N ASP A 27 17.47 3.99 7.40
CA ASP A 27 18.50 2.99 7.70
C ASP A 27 18.82 2.06 6.51
N THR A 28 17.86 1.86 5.60
CA THR A 28 18.08 1.11 4.35
C THR A 28 18.61 1.97 3.20
N GLY A 29 18.85 3.27 3.45
CA GLY A 29 19.41 4.21 2.48
C GLY A 29 18.38 4.91 1.60
N VAL A 30 17.08 4.82 1.92
CA VAL A 30 16.02 5.56 1.22
C VAL A 30 16.09 7.05 1.57
N ASP A 31 15.95 7.91 0.56
CA ASP A 31 15.82 9.35 0.77
C ASP A 31 14.41 9.69 1.25
N VAL A 32 14.24 9.71 2.57
CA VAL A 32 12.95 10.00 3.22
C VAL A 32 12.41 11.41 2.94
N ALA A 33 13.24 12.34 2.47
CA ALA A 33 12.78 13.68 2.07
C ALA A 33 12.09 13.67 0.69
N HIS A 34 12.31 12.62 -0.10
CA HIS A 34 11.77 12.46 -1.46
C HIS A 34 11.18 11.06 -1.68
N LEU A 35 10.37 10.59 -0.73
CA LEU A 35 9.71 9.28 -0.80
C LEU A 35 8.86 9.13 -2.07
N ARG A 36 8.94 7.94 -2.64
CA ARG A 36 8.11 7.45 -3.74
C ARG A 36 7.35 6.22 -3.26
N ALA A 37 6.20 5.94 -3.84
CA ALA A 37 5.43 4.73 -3.54
C ALA A 37 6.27 3.45 -3.66
N GLY A 38 7.19 3.42 -4.65
CA GLY A 38 8.15 2.33 -4.85
C GLY A 38 9.05 2.04 -3.65
N ASP A 39 9.36 3.06 -2.83
CA ASP A 39 10.22 2.90 -1.65
C ASP A 39 9.51 2.16 -0.50
N LEU A 40 8.18 2.08 -0.55
CA LEU A 40 7.33 1.43 0.44
C LEU A 40 6.88 0.02 0.03
N GLU A 41 7.18 -0.43 -1.19
CA GLU A 41 6.70 -1.71 -1.75
C GLU A 41 6.93 -2.91 -0.83
N ALA A 42 8.07 -2.97 -0.12
CA ALA A 42 8.38 -4.06 0.80
C ALA A 42 7.43 -4.15 2.01
N VAL A 43 6.80 -3.04 2.39
CA VAL A 43 5.84 -2.95 3.49
C VAL A 43 4.42 -3.03 2.96
N ASP A 44 4.15 -2.35 1.84
CA ASP A 44 2.81 -2.22 1.27
C ASP A 44 2.31 -3.53 0.63
N GLU A 45 3.22 -4.35 0.11
CA GLU A 45 2.94 -5.61 -0.57
C GLU A 45 3.22 -6.83 0.34
N PHE A 46 2.76 -6.77 1.58
CA PHE A 46 3.02 -7.79 2.62
C PHE A 46 2.37 -9.16 2.36
N HIS A 47 1.63 -9.32 1.25
CA HIS A 47 1.04 -10.60 0.86
C HIS A 47 2.05 -11.52 0.16
N ILE A 48 1.69 -12.80 0.04
CA ILE A 48 2.50 -13.78 -0.68
C ILE A 48 2.75 -13.30 -2.11
N GLY A 49 4.01 -13.31 -2.54
CA GLY A 49 4.44 -12.93 -3.88
C GLY A 49 4.77 -11.44 -4.07
N GLY A 50 4.37 -10.58 -3.12
CA GLY A 50 4.66 -9.14 -3.14
C GLY A 50 4.36 -8.42 -4.46
N VAL A 51 5.09 -7.33 -4.71
CA VAL A 51 4.90 -6.47 -5.90
C VAL A 51 5.02 -7.23 -7.23
N ALA A 52 5.79 -8.32 -7.27
CA ALA A 52 5.95 -9.13 -8.48
C ALA A 52 4.62 -9.82 -8.85
N ALA A 53 3.94 -10.40 -7.87
CA ALA A 53 2.63 -11.02 -8.08
C ALA A 53 1.58 -9.98 -8.49
N THR A 54 1.60 -8.80 -7.86
CA THR A 54 0.74 -7.67 -8.23
C THR A 54 0.99 -7.25 -9.68
N ARG A 55 2.24 -7.03 -10.07
CA ARG A 55 2.60 -6.67 -11.45
C ARG A 55 2.12 -7.71 -12.47
N ASP A 56 2.33 -8.99 -12.19
CA ASP A 56 1.92 -10.08 -13.06
C ASP A 56 0.40 -10.14 -13.22
N LEU A 57 -0.37 -9.96 -12.14
CA LEU A 57 -1.83 -9.90 -12.18
C LEU A 57 -2.32 -8.70 -13.00
N ILE A 58 -1.81 -7.50 -12.72
CA ILE A 58 -2.22 -6.27 -13.42
C ILE A 58 -1.94 -6.35 -14.92
N SER A 59 -0.81 -6.96 -15.32
CA SER A 59 -0.47 -7.14 -16.73
C SER A 59 -1.51 -7.99 -17.50
N GLN A 60 -2.19 -8.90 -16.81
CA GLN A 60 -3.20 -9.80 -17.39
C GLN A 60 -4.60 -9.18 -17.43
N LEU A 61 -4.89 -8.18 -16.59
CA LEU A 61 -6.21 -7.55 -16.50
C LEU A 61 -6.54 -6.65 -17.69
N GLY A 62 -5.54 -6.24 -18.50
CA GLY A 62 -5.76 -5.39 -19.66
C GLY A 62 -6.38 -4.04 -19.31
N LEU A 63 -5.99 -3.48 -18.15
CA LEU A 63 -6.51 -2.20 -17.66
C LEU A 63 -6.26 -1.08 -18.67
N LYS A 64 -7.25 -0.21 -18.85
CA LYS A 64 -7.17 0.96 -19.73
C LYS A 64 -7.06 2.23 -18.90
N PRO A 65 -6.29 3.23 -19.36
CA PRO A 65 -6.28 4.54 -18.72
C PRO A 65 -7.70 5.10 -18.56
N GLY A 66 -8.00 5.65 -17.39
CA GLY A 66 -9.33 6.17 -17.03
C GLY A 66 -10.36 5.12 -16.62
N ALA A 67 -9.99 3.83 -16.56
CA ALA A 67 -10.83 2.83 -15.91
C ALA A 67 -10.91 3.07 -14.40
N ARG A 68 -11.93 2.47 -13.76
CA ARG A 68 -12.04 2.38 -12.30
C ARG A 68 -11.84 0.94 -11.84
N LEU A 69 -11.02 0.75 -10.82
CA LEU A 69 -10.74 -0.55 -10.21
C LEU A 69 -11.23 -0.57 -8.77
N LEU A 70 -11.83 -1.68 -8.34
CA LEU A 70 -12.18 -1.92 -6.94
C LEU A 70 -11.24 -3.00 -6.40
N ASP A 71 -10.52 -2.68 -5.32
CA ASP A 71 -9.67 -3.63 -4.60
C ASP A 71 -10.40 -4.15 -3.35
N ILE A 72 -10.87 -5.41 -3.40
CA ILE A 72 -11.60 -6.02 -2.29
C ILE A 72 -10.62 -6.77 -1.40
N GLY A 73 -10.48 -6.31 -0.16
CA GLY A 73 -9.49 -6.84 0.77
C GLY A 73 -8.12 -6.18 0.59
N SER A 74 -8.11 -4.87 0.29
CA SER A 74 -6.92 -4.07 -0.04
C SER A 74 -5.85 -4.03 1.06
N GLY A 75 -6.19 -4.37 2.31
CA GLY A 75 -5.22 -4.41 3.41
C GLY A 75 -4.57 -3.04 3.65
N ILE A 76 -3.25 -2.96 3.52
CA ILE A 76 -2.47 -1.71 3.64
C ILE A 76 -2.60 -0.85 2.37
N GLY A 77 -3.02 -1.45 1.24
CA GLY A 77 -3.30 -0.74 -0.01
C GLY A 77 -2.18 -0.77 -1.04
N GLY A 78 -1.14 -1.60 -0.86
CA GLY A 78 -0.03 -1.71 -1.82
C GLY A 78 -0.47 -1.95 -3.26
N PRO A 79 -1.31 -2.98 -3.53
CA PRO A 79 -1.74 -3.25 -4.89
C PRO A 79 -2.52 -2.10 -5.51
N ALA A 80 -3.43 -1.48 -4.74
CA ALA A 80 -4.18 -0.30 -5.16
C ALA A 80 -3.26 0.89 -5.50
N ALA A 81 -2.28 1.19 -4.63
CA ALA A 81 -1.30 2.25 -4.85
C ALA A 81 -0.42 1.94 -6.08
N PHE A 82 0.02 0.70 -6.26
CA PHE A 82 0.78 0.27 -7.44
C PHE A 82 0.00 0.53 -8.73
N VAL A 83 -1.28 0.14 -8.78
CA VAL A 83 -2.15 0.37 -9.95
C VAL A 83 -2.35 1.85 -10.23
N ALA A 84 -2.69 2.64 -9.20
CA ALA A 84 -2.95 4.07 -9.36
C ALA A 84 -1.72 4.82 -9.92
N ASN A 85 -0.52 4.45 -9.47
CA ASN A 85 0.73 5.08 -9.91
C ASN A 85 1.21 4.60 -11.30
N ASN A 86 0.88 3.37 -11.70
CA ASN A 86 1.52 2.74 -12.86
C ASN A 86 0.59 2.48 -14.06
N ALA A 87 -0.74 2.46 -13.85
CA ALA A 87 -1.71 2.08 -14.90
C ALA A 87 -2.63 3.23 -15.36
N GLY A 88 -2.58 4.40 -14.72
CA GLY A 88 -3.48 5.52 -15.04
C GLY A 88 -4.95 5.20 -14.77
N VAL A 89 -5.21 4.36 -13.77
CA VAL A 89 -6.52 3.86 -13.36
C VAL A 89 -6.89 4.53 -12.04
N ASP A 90 -8.16 4.87 -11.88
CA ASP A 90 -8.71 5.38 -10.64
C ASP A 90 -9.05 4.21 -9.71
N VAL A 91 -8.51 4.21 -8.49
CA VAL A 91 -8.76 3.19 -7.47
C VAL A 91 -9.39 3.93 -6.28
N PRO A 92 -10.73 3.93 -6.15
CA PRO A 92 -11.40 4.68 -5.09
C PRO A 92 -11.22 4.02 -3.71
N ASP A 93 -11.14 4.86 -2.68
CA ASP A 93 -11.14 4.48 -1.25
C ASP A 93 -12.49 3.92 -0.76
#